data_AF-A0A1A3NQ31-F1
#
_entry.id   AF-A0A1A3NQ31-F1
#
_cell.length_a   1.000
_cell.length_b   1.000
_cell.length_c   1.000
_cell.angle_alpha   90.00
_cell.angle_beta   90.00
_cell.angle_gamma   90.00
#
_symmetry.space_group_name_H-M   'P 1'
#
loop_
_entity.id
_entity.type
_entity.pdbx_description
1 polymer ?
#
loop_
_entity_poly.entity_id
_entity_poly.type
_entity_poly.pdbx_seq_one_letter_code
_entity_poly.pdbx_strand_id
1 'polypeptide(L)'
;MSFVAVTPEWMAAAAADLAAIGSAVNAANAIAAAPTTELLAAGADEVSAAVAALFGRHAQLYQSLGAQADALHAQFVRALTAGAAAYAGAEAASAAALPGPIADLLNLINLPTQLLLGRPLIGNGADGAAGTGADGGAGGLLFGNGGSGGSGGGARPAGGRGGAAGLFGNGGAGGAGAAGAVGGTGGNGGWLFGNGGAGGAGGDAVAGIGGLGGAGGQAILLGAGGIGGAGGLGANGGGNGGAGGWGGLLAGNAGAGGSGGVATTAGNGGVGGAGGNAWLFGDGGSGGQGGAAQAPVATGGLGGTGGSGGNGGWLTGNGGAGGIGGSSAAGGVGGTGGSGGGTGLIDAAPPDDGPVWVDVGNWGWALLFVVAAAVWGYRYAAQRRVVRRRRSRRWRTTLGTALQAMMAVGMAIMFGALLVQG
;
A
#
# COMPACT_ATOMS: atom_id res chain seq x y z
N MET A 1 -4.35 33.95 -10.24
CA MET A 1 -3.10 33.18 -10.05
C MET A 1 -3.50 31.76 -9.69
N SER A 2 -3.01 30.74 -10.40
CA SER A 2 -3.30 29.35 -10.02
C SER A 2 -2.41 28.99 -8.83
N PHE A 3 -3.01 28.71 -7.68
CA PHE A 3 -2.28 28.15 -6.55
C PHE A 3 -2.05 26.67 -6.83
N VAL A 4 -0.79 26.26 -6.88
CA VAL A 4 -0.40 24.85 -6.89
C VAL A 4 -0.24 24.45 -5.43
N ALA A 5 -1.18 23.65 -4.91
CA ALA A 5 -1.07 23.07 -3.58
C ALA A 5 -0.22 21.79 -3.68
N VAL A 6 0.87 21.74 -2.93
CA VAL A 6 1.78 20.60 -2.84
C VAL A 6 1.82 20.19 -1.39
N THR A 7 1.60 18.91 -1.10
CA THR A 7 1.71 18.35 0.25
C THR A 7 3.08 17.67 0.40
N PRO A 8 4.02 18.25 1.18
CA PRO A 8 5.38 17.75 1.29
C PRO A 8 5.45 16.29 1.77
N GLU A 9 4.49 15.86 2.60
CA GLU A 9 4.42 14.50 3.13
C GLU A 9 4.14 13.47 2.04
N TRP A 10 3.26 13.78 1.09
CA TRP A 10 2.94 12.88 -0.02
C TRP A 10 4.08 12.77 -1.02
N MET A 11 4.84 13.85 -1.22
CA MET A 11 6.06 13.81 -2.05
C MET A 11 7.17 12.99 -1.40
N ALA A 12 7.32 13.07 -0.08
CA ALA A 12 8.32 12.29 0.65
C ALA A 12 7.97 10.79 0.61
N ALA A 13 6.69 10.44 0.78
CA ALA A 13 6.20 9.07 0.65
C ALA A 13 6.43 8.53 -0.78
N ALA A 14 6.05 9.29 -1.80
CA ALA A 14 6.27 8.89 -3.19
C ALA A 14 7.76 8.72 -3.52
N ALA A 15 8.66 9.55 -2.98
CA ALA A 15 10.10 9.40 -3.15
C ALA A 15 10.64 8.10 -2.52
N ALA A 16 10.10 7.70 -1.37
CA ALA A 16 10.44 6.44 -0.71
C ALA A 16 9.95 5.23 -1.53
N ASP A 17 8.71 5.28 -2.04
CA ASP A 17 8.16 4.23 -2.91
C ASP A 17 8.98 4.07 -4.20
N LEU A 18 9.33 5.18 -4.83
CA LEU A 18 10.20 5.18 -6.01
C LEU A 18 11.58 4.60 -5.71
N ALA A 19 12.17 4.90 -4.55
CA ALA A 19 13.43 4.29 -4.14
C ALA A 19 13.30 2.77 -3.96
N ALA A 20 12.21 2.30 -3.37
CA ALA A 20 11.94 0.87 -3.21
C ALA A 20 11.76 0.15 -4.55
N ILE A 21 11.03 0.77 -5.50
CA ILE A 21 10.87 0.26 -6.87
C ILE A 21 12.23 0.17 -7.58
N GLY A 22 13.05 1.21 -7.50
CA GLY A 22 14.39 1.23 -8.10
C GLY A 22 15.28 0.09 -7.57
N SER A 23 15.25 -0.12 -6.25
CA SER A 23 15.97 -1.23 -5.61
C SER A 23 15.51 -2.61 -6.11
N ALA A 24 14.19 -2.82 -6.19
CA ALA A 24 13.62 -4.08 -6.66
C ALA A 24 13.98 -4.38 -8.14
N VAL A 25 13.92 -3.35 -9.00
CA VAL A 25 14.28 -3.47 -10.41
C VAL A 25 15.78 -3.78 -10.58
N ASN A 26 16.66 -3.11 -9.83
CA ASN A 26 18.09 -3.39 -9.87
C ASN A 26 18.42 -4.80 -9.39
N ALA A 27 17.78 -5.28 -8.33
CA ALA A 27 17.95 -6.65 -7.85
C ALA A 27 17.52 -7.67 -8.91
N ALA A 28 16.38 -7.46 -9.57
CA ALA A 28 15.91 -8.33 -10.65
C ALA A 28 16.87 -8.32 -11.85
N ASN A 29 17.36 -7.14 -12.26
CA ASN A 29 18.31 -7.00 -13.36
C ASN A 29 19.66 -7.67 -13.06
N ALA A 30 20.10 -7.66 -11.80
CA ALA A 30 21.31 -8.34 -11.35
C ALA A 30 21.16 -9.87 -11.37
N ILE A 31 20.02 -10.41 -10.91
CA ILE A 31 19.72 -11.85 -10.96
C ILE A 31 19.66 -12.34 -12.41
N ALA A 32 19.07 -11.55 -13.31
CA ALA A 32 18.93 -11.91 -14.71
C ALA A 32 20.22 -11.76 -15.54
N ALA A 33 21.28 -11.12 -15.01
CA ALA A 33 22.47 -10.78 -15.77
C ALA A 33 23.23 -12.02 -16.29
N ALA A 34 23.63 -12.93 -15.40
CA ALA A 34 24.35 -14.16 -15.77
C ALA A 34 23.53 -15.08 -16.72
N PRO A 35 22.27 -15.46 -16.41
CA PRO A 35 21.53 -16.39 -17.26
C PRO A 35 21.19 -15.84 -18.66
N THR A 36 21.25 -14.51 -18.87
CA THR A 36 20.97 -13.89 -20.17
C THR A 36 22.22 -13.56 -20.99
N THR A 37 23.37 -13.34 -20.33
CA THR A 37 24.63 -13.01 -21.00
C THR A 37 25.48 -14.24 -21.32
N GLU A 38 25.32 -15.33 -20.57
CA GLU A 38 26.09 -16.58 -20.72
C GLU A 38 25.30 -17.69 -21.42
N LEU A 39 24.40 -17.32 -22.34
CA LEU A 39 23.55 -18.28 -23.04
C LEU A 39 24.39 -19.27 -23.86
N LEU A 40 24.24 -20.56 -23.59
CA LEU A 40 24.94 -21.62 -24.31
C LEU A 40 24.24 -21.94 -25.64
N ALA A 41 25.01 -22.26 -26.68
CA ALA A 41 24.47 -22.71 -27.96
C ALA A 41 23.73 -24.04 -27.80
N ALA A 42 22.54 -24.15 -28.40
CA ALA A 42 21.70 -25.35 -28.32
C ALA A 42 22.25 -26.55 -29.11
N GLY A 43 23.16 -26.30 -30.06
CA GLY A 43 23.83 -27.30 -30.89
C GLY A 43 25.23 -26.85 -31.26
N ALA A 44 26.05 -27.77 -31.80
CA ALA A 44 27.43 -27.51 -32.21
C ALA A 44 27.54 -26.78 -33.56
N ASP A 45 26.41 -26.43 -34.17
CA ASP A 45 26.35 -25.75 -35.46
C ASP A 45 26.54 -24.23 -35.33
N GLU A 46 27.00 -23.63 -36.43
CA GLU A 46 27.32 -22.20 -36.52
C GLU A 46 26.08 -21.31 -36.35
N VAL A 47 24.88 -21.81 -36.68
CA VAL A 47 23.63 -21.05 -36.52
C VAL A 47 23.25 -20.97 -35.04
N SER A 48 23.32 -22.08 -34.30
CA SER A 48 23.11 -22.10 -32.84
C SER A 48 24.13 -21.22 -32.10
N ALA A 49 25.39 -21.20 -32.54
CA ALA A 49 26.42 -20.32 -31.99
C ALA A 49 26.13 -18.83 -32.28
N ALA A 50 25.72 -18.49 -33.51
CA ALA A 50 25.38 -17.12 -33.89
C ALA A 50 24.15 -16.59 -33.15
N VAL A 51 23.13 -17.43 -32.93
CA VAL A 51 21.92 -17.08 -32.18
C VAL A 51 22.25 -16.82 -30.70
N ALA A 52 23.05 -17.68 -30.05
CA ALA A 52 23.51 -17.46 -28.68
C ALA A 52 24.32 -16.16 -28.54
N ALA A 53 25.21 -15.87 -29.49
CA ALA A 53 26.00 -14.63 -29.51
C ALA A 53 25.13 -13.37 -29.69
N LEU A 54 24.06 -13.44 -30.52
CA LEU A 54 23.11 -12.34 -30.69
C LEU A 54 22.38 -12.03 -29.39
N PHE A 55 21.86 -13.04 -28.70
CA PHE A 55 21.17 -12.88 -27.41
C PHE A 55 22.12 -12.38 -26.32
N GLY A 56 23.35 -12.90 -26.23
CA GLY A 56 24.36 -12.42 -25.29
C GLY A 56 24.70 -10.94 -25.50
N ARG A 57 24.86 -10.50 -26.75
CA ARG A 57 25.11 -9.08 -27.07
C ARG A 57 23.92 -8.18 -26.77
N HIS A 58 22.69 -8.66 -27.01
CA HIS A 58 21.48 -7.93 -26.64
C HIS A 58 21.35 -7.78 -25.12
N ALA A 59 21.66 -8.83 -24.36
CA ALA A 59 21.68 -8.79 -22.90
C ALA A 59 22.74 -7.80 -22.36
N GLN A 60 23.94 -7.75 -22.96
CA GLN A 60 24.96 -6.76 -22.58
C GLN A 60 24.50 -5.31 -22.85
N LEU A 61 23.81 -5.07 -23.97
CA LEU A 61 23.23 -3.75 -24.25
C LEU A 61 22.14 -3.39 -23.24
N TYR A 62 21.27 -4.34 -22.90
CA TYR A 62 20.24 -4.17 -21.88
C TYR A 62 20.86 -3.82 -20.51
N GLN A 63 21.93 -4.49 -20.09
CA GLN A 63 22.63 -4.18 -18.83
C GLN A 63 23.25 -2.77 -18.85
N SER A 64 23.85 -2.35 -19.96
CA SER A 64 24.42 -1.00 -20.10
C SER A 64 23.37 0.12 -20.07
N LEU A 65 22.17 -0.15 -20.61
CA LEU A 65 21.03 0.76 -20.58
C LEU A 65 20.38 0.79 -19.18
N GLY A 66 20.30 -0.38 -18.52
CA GLY A 66 19.83 -0.50 -17.15
C GLY A 66 20.65 0.35 -16.17
N ALA A 67 21.97 0.35 -16.30
CA ALA A 67 22.84 1.21 -15.48
C ALA A 67 22.61 2.72 -15.71
N GLN A 68 22.30 3.13 -16.95
CA GLN A 68 21.96 4.52 -17.25
C GLN A 68 20.59 4.91 -16.69
N ALA A 69 19.60 4.01 -16.78
CA ALA A 69 18.28 4.21 -16.20
C ALA A 69 18.32 4.30 -14.67
N ASP A 70 19.15 3.48 -14.02
CA ASP A 70 19.36 3.53 -12.56
C ASP A 70 19.95 4.87 -12.11
N ALA A 71 20.96 5.36 -12.81
CA ALA A 71 21.55 6.67 -12.52
C ALA A 71 20.52 7.81 -12.66
N LEU A 72 19.69 7.77 -13.70
CA LEU A 72 18.59 8.73 -13.90
C LEU A 72 17.54 8.64 -12.78
N HIS A 73 17.13 7.41 -12.43
CA HIS A 73 16.16 7.16 -11.37
C HIS A 73 16.65 7.66 -10.01
N ALA A 74 17.93 7.41 -9.69
CA ALA A 74 18.54 7.91 -8.46
C ALA A 74 18.61 9.45 -8.42
N GLN A 75 18.87 10.11 -9.56
CA GLN A 75 18.81 11.57 -9.67
C GLN A 75 17.39 12.10 -9.49
N PHE A 76 16.39 11.43 -10.08
CA PHE A 76 14.98 11.79 -9.95
C PHE A 76 14.49 11.69 -8.50
N VAL A 77 14.79 10.59 -7.81
CA VAL A 77 14.44 10.41 -6.39
C VAL A 77 15.11 11.49 -5.52
N ARG A 78 16.41 11.76 -5.72
CA ARG A 78 17.11 12.82 -4.97
C ARG A 78 16.49 14.20 -5.19
N ALA A 79 16.12 14.53 -6.44
CA ALA A 79 15.48 15.80 -6.76
C ALA A 79 14.09 15.92 -6.09
N LEU A 80 13.32 14.82 -6.07
CA LEU A 80 12.01 14.77 -5.43
C LEU A 80 12.10 14.95 -3.91
N THR A 81 13.03 14.25 -3.26
CA THR A 81 13.29 14.40 -1.81
C THR A 81 13.77 15.81 -1.46
N ALA A 82 14.66 16.39 -2.27
CA ALA A 82 15.12 17.77 -2.09
C ALA A 82 13.99 18.78 -2.28
N GLY A 83 13.09 18.55 -3.24
CA GLY A 83 11.89 19.35 -3.43
C GLY A 83 10.95 19.31 -2.23
N ALA A 84 10.66 18.11 -1.70
CA ALA A 84 9.82 17.95 -0.51
C ALA A 84 10.40 18.72 0.71
N ALA A 85 11.72 18.63 0.92
CA ALA A 85 12.41 19.36 1.99
C ALA A 85 12.37 20.88 1.78
N ALA A 86 12.47 21.36 0.55
CA ALA A 86 12.38 22.79 0.23
C ALA A 86 10.98 23.36 0.50
N TYR A 87 9.91 22.63 0.17
CA TYR A 87 8.54 23.04 0.48
C TYR A 87 8.26 23.02 1.99
N ALA A 88 8.68 21.98 2.71
CA ALA A 88 8.56 21.94 4.18
C ALA A 88 9.37 23.08 4.85
N GLY A 89 10.56 23.39 4.34
CA GLY A 89 11.37 24.52 4.79
C GLY A 89 10.71 25.87 4.53
N ALA A 90 10.01 26.03 3.39
CA ALA A 90 9.27 27.24 3.07
C ALA A 90 8.06 27.45 4.00
N GLU A 91 7.36 26.39 4.39
CA GLU A 91 6.30 26.46 5.39
C GLU A 91 6.83 26.85 6.77
N ALA A 92 7.94 26.24 7.20
CA ALA A 92 8.59 26.59 8.46
C ALA A 92 9.06 28.05 8.50
N ALA A 93 9.65 28.54 7.40
CA ALA A 93 10.06 29.94 7.27
C ALA A 93 8.86 30.91 7.25
N SER A 94 7.76 30.52 6.60
CA SER A 94 6.52 31.32 6.55
C SER A 94 5.84 31.40 7.92
N ALA A 95 5.86 30.31 8.69
CA ALA A 95 5.39 30.28 10.08
C ALA A 95 6.28 31.14 11.00
N ALA A 96 7.60 31.08 10.83
CA ALA A 96 8.56 31.90 11.58
C ALA A 96 8.48 33.39 11.23
N ALA A 97 7.97 33.74 10.04
CA ALA A 97 7.83 35.12 9.56
C ALA A 97 6.53 35.82 10.00
N LEU A 98 5.73 35.21 10.89
CA LEU A 98 4.53 35.86 11.45
C LEU A 98 4.92 37.21 12.07
N PRO A 99 4.41 38.36 11.55
CA PRO A 99 4.75 39.68 12.05
C PRO A 99 4.39 39.83 13.53
N GLY A 100 5.28 40.47 14.32
CA GLY A 100 5.11 40.71 15.77
C GLY A 100 3.71 41.18 16.23
N PRO A 101 3.01 42.10 15.52
CA PRO A 101 1.66 42.51 15.89
C PRO A 101 0.61 41.38 15.87
N ILE A 102 0.77 40.38 15.00
CA ILE A 102 -0.15 39.24 14.93
C ILE A 102 0.15 38.25 16.07
N ALA A 103 1.41 38.04 16.41
CA ALA A 103 1.81 37.23 17.56
C ALA A 103 1.31 37.83 18.89
N ASP A 104 1.40 39.17 19.04
CA ASP A 104 0.89 39.87 20.22
C ASP A 104 -0.64 39.79 20.34
N LEU A 105 -1.36 39.88 19.22
CA LEU A 105 -2.81 39.69 19.20
C LEU A 105 -3.20 38.25 19.56
N LEU A 106 -2.49 37.24 19.04
CA LEU A 106 -2.73 35.84 19.40
C LEU A 106 -2.48 35.60 20.89
N ASN A 107 -1.42 36.18 21.45
CA ASN A 107 -1.16 36.11 22.89
C ASN A 107 -2.28 36.76 23.70
N LEU A 108 -2.78 37.93 23.27
CA LEU A 108 -3.90 38.60 23.92
C LEU A 108 -5.20 37.78 23.86
N ILE A 109 -5.49 37.16 22.71
CA ILE A 109 -6.66 36.31 22.50
C ILE A 109 -6.57 35.02 23.32
N ASN A 110 -5.36 34.45 23.43
CA ASN A 110 -5.14 33.20 24.16
C ASN A 110 -5.03 33.38 25.67
N LEU A 111 -4.62 34.56 26.15
CA LEU A 111 -4.35 34.80 27.58
C LEU A 111 -5.52 34.41 28.50
N PRO A 112 -6.79 34.76 28.21
CA PRO A 112 -7.90 34.39 29.08
C PRO A 112 -8.06 32.87 29.23
N THR A 113 -7.99 32.11 28.14
CA THR A 113 -8.14 30.65 28.19
C THR A 113 -6.89 29.95 28.70
N GLN A 114 -5.71 30.52 28.44
CA GLN A 114 -4.45 30.01 28.98
C GLN A 114 -4.44 30.13 30.50
N LEU A 115 -4.95 31.24 31.06
CA LEU A 115 -5.07 31.44 32.51
C LEU A 115 -6.17 30.57 33.14
N LEU A 116 -7.33 30.44 32.48
CA LEU A 116 -8.50 29.79 33.07
C LEU A 116 -8.51 28.27 32.87
N LEU A 117 -8.01 27.79 31.73
CA LEU A 117 -8.13 26.40 31.27
C LEU A 117 -6.76 25.75 30.99
N GLY A 118 -5.65 26.48 31.18
CA GLY A 118 -4.30 25.99 30.91
C GLY A 118 -4.01 25.69 29.44
N ARG A 119 -4.88 26.16 28.53
CA ARG A 119 -4.82 25.85 27.09
C ARG A 119 -5.13 27.10 26.25
N PRO A 120 -4.44 27.29 25.11
CA PRO A 120 -4.71 28.42 24.24
C PRO A 120 -6.07 28.22 23.56
N LEU A 121 -6.72 29.31 23.18
CA LEU A 121 -7.94 29.27 22.40
C LEU A 121 -7.61 28.89 20.95
N ILE A 122 -6.52 29.45 20.43
CA ILE A 122 -6.02 29.26 19.06
C ILE A 122 -4.52 28.98 19.13
N GLY A 123 -4.07 27.88 18.52
CA GLY A 123 -2.65 27.56 18.39
C GLY A 123 -2.43 26.06 18.34
N ASN A 124 -1.36 25.65 17.67
CA ASN A 124 -0.99 24.23 17.64
C ASN A 124 -0.42 23.79 19.00
N GLY A 125 -0.56 22.51 19.29
CA GLY A 125 0.11 21.88 20.42
C GLY A 125 1.63 21.85 20.21
N ALA A 126 2.37 21.99 21.30
CA ALA A 126 3.83 21.90 21.25
C ALA A 126 4.27 20.46 20.93
N ASP A 127 5.25 20.31 20.04
CA ASP A 127 5.82 19.01 19.73
C ASP A 127 6.64 18.47 20.91
N GLY A 128 6.56 17.16 21.14
CA GLY A 128 7.42 16.47 22.07
C GLY A 128 8.86 16.45 21.56
N ALA A 129 9.82 16.74 22.43
CA ALA A 129 11.23 16.76 22.05
C ALA A 129 11.72 15.36 21.61
N ALA A 130 12.43 15.29 20.49
CA ALA A 130 12.98 14.03 19.98
C ALA A 130 13.95 13.37 21.00
N GLY A 131 13.92 12.04 21.08
CA GLY A 131 14.74 11.25 22.00
C GLY A 131 14.32 11.34 23.47
N THR A 132 13.21 12.02 23.79
CA THR A 132 12.72 12.15 25.17
C THR A 132 11.49 11.30 25.47
N GLY A 133 10.84 10.75 24.45
CA GLY A 133 9.53 10.09 24.57
C GLY A 133 8.43 11.02 25.12
N ALA A 134 8.61 12.34 25.02
CA ALA A 134 7.63 13.31 25.48
C ALA A 134 6.40 13.30 24.58
N ASP A 135 5.22 13.37 25.19
CA ASP A 135 3.96 13.49 24.46
C ASP A 135 3.87 14.87 23.79
N GLY A 136 3.22 14.91 22.64
CA GLY A 136 2.81 16.13 21.99
C GLY A 136 1.72 16.84 22.80
N GLY A 137 1.83 18.15 22.91
CA GLY A 137 0.84 19.00 23.57
C GLY A 137 -0.49 19.00 22.81
N ALA A 138 -1.58 19.23 23.53
CA ALA A 138 -2.88 19.41 22.90
C ALA A 138 -2.94 20.73 22.11
N GLY A 139 -3.64 20.72 20.97
CA GLY A 139 -3.97 21.93 20.22
C GLY A 139 -4.90 22.86 21.00
N GLY A 140 -5.04 24.08 20.49
CA GLY A 140 -5.92 25.11 21.04
C GLY A 140 -7.38 24.66 21.06
N LEU A 141 -8.17 25.25 21.96
CA LEU A 141 -9.55 24.83 22.23
C LEU A 141 -10.46 24.97 21.00
N LEU A 142 -10.32 26.05 20.21
CA LEU A 142 -11.09 26.26 18.99
C LEU A 142 -10.34 25.81 17.75
N PHE A 143 -9.14 26.34 17.54
CA PHE A 143 -8.33 26.05 16.36
C PHE A 143 -6.94 25.63 16.78
N GLY A 144 -6.49 24.49 16.28
CA GLY A 144 -5.13 24.03 16.51
C GLY A 144 -4.98 22.55 16.31
N ASN A 145 -3.94 22.18 15.58
CA ASN A 145 -3.51 20.79 15.49
C ASN A 145 -2.88 20.37 16.81
N GLY A 146 -2.96 19.08 17.13
CA GLY A 146 -2.15 18.51 18.20
C GLY A 146 -0.67 18.47 17.83
N GLY A 147 0.20 18.62 18.82
CA GLY A 147 1.64 18.47 18.63
C GLY A 147 2.02 17.02 18.37
N SER A 148 3.07 16.79 17.61
CA SER A 148 3.66 15.47 17.41
C SER A 148 4.30 14.95 18.70
N GLY A 149 4.25 13.64 18.91
CA GLY A 149 4.96 12.97 19.99
C GLY A 149 6.46 12.87 19.69
N GLY A 150 7.30 13.12 20.70
CA GLY A 150 8.74 12.95 20.58
C GLY A 150 9.14 11.49 20.46
N SER A 151 10.17 11.18 19.68
CA SER A 151 10.72 9.82 19.64
C SER A 151 11.25 9.39 21.01
N GLY A 152 11.17 8.10 21.30
CA GLY A 152 11.71 7.52 22.52
C GLY A 152 13.24 7.64 22.62
N GLY A 153 13.75 7.61 23.84
CA GLY A 153 15.18 7.56 24.11
C GLY A 153 15.49 6.98 25.48
N GLY A 154 16.71 7.16 25.99
CA GLY A 154 17.22 6.40 27.13
C GLY A 154 16.36 6.48 28.41
N ALA A 155 15.83 7.66 28.75
CA ALA A 155 15.02 7.85 29.95
C ALA A 155 13.56 7.38 29.77
N ARG A 156 13.02 7.47 28.54
CA ARG A 156 11.67 7.04 28.18
C ARG A 156 11.74 6.36 26.80
N PRO A 157 11.92 5.03 26.76
CA PRO A 157 12.15 4.31 25.52
C PRO A 157 10.96 4.30 24.56
N ALA A 158 9.72 4.40 25.08
CA ALA A 158 8.53 4.46 24.25
C ALA A 158 8.45 5.81 23.50
N GLY A 159 7.90 5.77 22.29
CA GLY A 159 7.52 6.99 21.58
C GLY A 159 6.42 7.75 22.32
N GLY A 160 6.53 9.07 22.35
CA GLY A 160 5.51 9.93 22.94
C GLY A 160 4.21 9.88 22.14
N ARG A 161 3.07 10.05 22.80
CA ARG A 161 1.77 10.13 22.13
C ARG A 161 1.66 11.44 21.35
N GLY A 162 0.96 11.42 20.23
CA GLY A 162 0.53 12.64 19.57
C GLY A 162 -0.54 13.36 20.39
N GLY A 163 -0.50 14.68 20.37
CA GLY A 163 -1.47 15.54 21.03
C GLY A 163 -2.83 15.52 20.33
N ALA A 164 -3.91 15.67 21.08
CA ALA A 164 -5.24 15.83 20.50
C ALA A 164 -5.46 17.28 20.01
N ALA A 165 -6.24 17.44 18.94
CA ALA A 165 -6.75 18.74 18.53
C ALA A 165 -7.92 19.21 19.41
N GLY A 166 -8.36 20.46 19.23
CA GLY A 166 -9.53 21.05 19.90
C GLY A 166 -10.83 20.84 19.13
N LEU A 167 -11.56 21.93 18.87
CA LEU A 167 -12.80 21.89 18.08
C LEU A 167 -12.52 21.64 16.59
N PHE A 168 -11.51 22.34 16.06
CA PHE A 168 -11.01 22.23 14.69
C PHE A 168 -9.49 21.98 14.70
N GLY A 169 -9.04 21.00 13.93
CA GLY A 169 -7.62 20.69 13.75
C GLY A 169 -7.35 19.20 13.70
N ASN A 170 -6.19 18.82 13.19
CA ASN A 170 -5.78 17.42 13.10
C ASN A 170 -5.04 16.98 14.37
N GLY A 171 -5.19 15.72 14.74
CA GLY A 171 -4.39 15.12 15.81
C GLY A 171 -2.91 15.05 15.42
N GLY A 172 -2.03 15.17 16.41
CA GLY A 172 -0.60 15.05 16.20
C GLY A 172 -0.18 13.60 15.95
N ALA A 173 0.91 13.39 15.22
CA ALA A 173 1.47 12.05 15.03
C ALA A 173 2.09 11.51 16.33
N GLY A 174 2.06 10.20 16.54
CA GLY A 174 2.81 9.54 17.61
C GLY A 174 4.29 9.46 17.28
N GLY A 175 5.14 9.56 18.30
CA GLY A 175 6.59 9.44 18.18
C GLY A 175 7.04 8.00 17.94
N ALA A 176 8.18 7.81 17.27
CA ALA A 176 8.77 6.48 17.12
C ALA A 176 9.32 5.94 18.45
N GLY A 177 9.26 4.62 18.65
CA GLY A 177 9.92 3.97 19.78
C GLY A 177 11.45 3.94 19.64
N ALA A 178 12.18 3.98 20.76
CA ALA A 178 13.60 3.62 20.81
C ALA A 178 13.78 2.12 20.54
N ALA A 179 15.02 1.63 20.47
CA ALA A 179 15.29 0.23 20.12
C ALA A 179 14.45 -0.79 20.94
N GLY A 180 13.66 -1.61 20.24
CA GLY A 180 12.73 -2.59 20.81
C GLY A 180 11.51 -2.02 21.56
N ALA A 181 11.35 -0.70 21.62
CA ALA A 181 10.28 -0.05 22.36
C ALA A 181 9.09 0.30 21.46
N VAL A 182 7.91 0.42 22.07
CA VAL A 182 6.65 0.73 21.38
C VAL A 182 6.63 2.16 20.82
N GLY A 183 6.03 2.32 19.64
CA GLY A 183 5.70 3.62 19.06
C GLY A 183 4.52 4.28 19.78
N GLY A 184 4.50 5.60 19.80
CA GLY A 184 3.44 6.39 20.42
C GLY A 184 2.13 6.32 19.63
N THR A 185 1.00 6.43 20.29
CA THR A 185 -0.30 6.53 19.61
C THR A 185 -0.44 7.88 18.93
N GLY A 186 -1.11 7.94 17.78
CA GLY A 186 -1.56 9.19 17.18
C GLY A 186 -2.61 9.91 18.05
N GLY A 187 -2.64 11.23 17.97
CA GLY A 187 -3.62 12.06 18.67
C GLY A 187 -4.97 12.10 17.95
N ASN A 188 -6.03 12.38 18.69
CA ASN A 188 -7.36 12.51 18.08
C ASN A 188 -7.49 13.81 17.29
N GLY A 189 -8.23 13.75 16.18
CA GLY A 189 -8.66 14.92 15.42
C GLY A 189 -9.68 15.77 16.18
N GLY A 190 -9.97 16.94 15.63
CA GLY A 190 -10.87 17.92 16.21
C GLY A 190 -12.29 17.39 16.36
N TRP A 191 -13.02 17.93 17.34
CA TRP A 191 -14.36 17.45 17.67
C TRP A 191 -15.35 17.60 16.50
N LEU A 192 -15.31 18.72 15.77
CA LEU A 192 -16.17 18.94 14.60
C LEU A 192 -15.50 18.54 13.29
N PHE A 193 -14.26 18.95 13.10
CA PHE A 193 -13.50 18.66 11.89
C PHE A 193 -12.03 18.46 12.21
N GLY A 194 -11.50 17.34 11.76
CA GLY A 194 -10.09 17.02 11.93
C GLY A 194 -9.81 15.55 11.76
N ASN A 195 -8.70 15.26 11.10
CA ASN A 195 -8.20 13.90 10.96
C ASN A 195 -7.49 13.47 12.24
N GLY A 196 -7.54 12.17 12.55
CA GLY A 196 -6.67 11.57 13.55
C GLY A 196 -5.21 11.56 13.10
N GLY A 197 -4.28 11.69 14.05
CA GLY A 197 -2.84 11.63 13.78
C GLY A 197 -2.36 10.20 13.53
N ALA A 198 -1.28 10.03 12.76
CA ALA A 198 -0.68 8.73 12.55
C ALA A 198 -0.08 8.15 13.85
N GLY A 199 -0.11 6.83 14.00
CA GLY A 199 0.65 6.13 15.03
C GLY A 199 2.14 6.10 14.73
N GLY A 200 2.97 6.18 15.76
CA GLY A 200 4.42 6.11 15.64
C GLY A 200 4.92 4.68 15.38
N ALA A 201 6.02 4.53 14.65
CA ALA A 201 6.63 3.22 14.43
C ALA A 201 7.19 2.64 15.73
N GLY A 202 7.11 1.32 15.88
CA GLY A 202 7.87 0.59 16.90
C GLY A 202 9.36 0.58 16.58
N GLY A 203 10.21 0.64 17.60
CA GLY A 203 11.65 0.70 17.40
C GLY A 203 12.27 -0.66 17.15
N ASP A 204 13.28 -0.70 16.28
CA ASP A 204 13.97 -1.94 15.90
C ASP A 204 14.82 -2.52 17.03
N ALA A 205 14.94 -3.84 17.11
CA ALA A 205 15.69 -4.54 18.16
C ALA A 205 16.75 -5.49 17.58
N VAL A 206 18.03 -5.13 17.71
CA VAL A 206 19.17 -5.91 17.19
C VAL A 206 19.34 -7.28 17.88
N ALA A 207 18.91 -7.42 19.14
CA ALA A 207 19.05 -8.67 19.91
C ALA A 207 17.72 -9.13 20.54
N GLY A 208 16.60 -8.48 20.21
CA GLY A 208 15.32 -8.65 20.89
C GLY A 208 14.16 -8.72 19.93
N ILE A 209 12.95 -8.58 20.48
CA ILE A 209 11.72 -8.45 19.71
C ILE A 209 11.59 -6.97 19.32
N GLY A 210 11.19 -6.71 18.08
CA GLY A 210 10.92 -5.36 17.60
C GLY A 210 9.75 -4.72 18.37
N GLY A 211 9.81 -3.40 18.53
CA GLY A 211 8.77 -2.65 19.22
C GLY A 211 7.42 -2.72 18.50
N LEU A 212 6.33 -2.63 19.24
CA LEU A 212 4.99 -2.55 18.64
C LEU A 212 4.80 -1.19 17.96
N GLY A 213 4.08 -1.15 16.83
CA GLY A 213 3.61 0.09 16.23
C GLY A 213 2.51 0.73 17.08
N GLY A 214 2.49 2.06 17.15
CA GLY A 214 1.46 2.82 17.82
C GLY A 214 0.15 2.82 17.03
N ALA A 215 -1.00 2.84 17.71
CA ALA A 215 -2.28 2.99 17.03
C ALA A 215 -2.42 4.39 16.40
N GLY A 216 -3.13 4.47 15.27
CA GLY A 216 -3.58 5.73 14.70
C GLY A 216 -4.64 6.41 15.58
N GLY A 217 -4.68 7.73 15.53
CA GLY A 217 -5.66 8.55 16.24
C GLY A 217 -7.03 8.53 15.55
N GLN A 218 -8.08 8.81 16.31
CA GLN A 218 -9.45 8.83 15.78
C GLN A 218 -9.83 10.21 15.23
N ALA A 219 -10.68 10.25 14.21
CA ALA A 219 -11.51 11.42 13.95
C ALA A 219 -12.82 11.32 14.76
N ILE A 220 -13.44 12.47 15.08
CA ILE A 220 -14.63 12.50 15.94
C ILE A 220 -15.92 12.63 15.13
N LEU A 221 -16.20 13.80 14.53
CA LEU A 221 -17.43 14.02 13.76
C LEU A 221 -17.20 13.93 12.25
N LEU A 222 -16.29 14.77 11.73
CA LEU A 222 -15.86 14.79 10.34
C LEU A 222 -14.33 14.68 10.28
N GLY A 223 -13.84 13.78 9.43
CA GLY A 223 -12.41 13.59 9.23
C GLY A 223 -12.02 12.13 9.16
N ALA A 224 -10.84 11.88 8.61
CA ALA A 224 -10.30 10.54 8.47
C ALA A 224 -9.58 10.07 9.73
N GLY A 225 -9.63 8.76 9.99
CA GLY A 225 -8.80 8.14 11.02
C GLY A 225 -7.33 8.15 10.63
N GLY A 226 -6.43 8.25 11.62
CA GLY A 226 -4.99 8.19 11.40
C GLY A 226 -4.53 6.77 11.08
N ILE A 227 -3.47 6.62 10.28
CA ILE A 227 -2.88 5.30 10.02
C ILE A 227 -2.19 4.73 11.27
N GLY A 228 -2.20 3.41 11.42
CA GLY A 228 -1.43 2.72 12.44
C GLY A 228 0.07 2.70 12.11
N GLY A 229 0.92 2.78 13.13
CA GLY A 229 2.37 2.72 12.98
C GLY A 229 2.85 1.31 12.65
N ALA A 230 3.94 1.19 11.89
CA ALA A 230 4.57 -0.10 11.63
C ALA A 230 5.19 -0.67 12.92
N GLY A 231 5.19 -2.00 13.06
CA GLY A 231 5.99 -2.68 14.06
C GLY A 231 7.46 -2.71 13.69
N GLY A 232 8.33 -2.64 14.69
CA GLY A 232 9.78 -2.63 14.52
C GLY A 232 10.32 -3.99 14.09
N LEU A 233 11.47 -3.96 13.43
CA LEU A 233 12.27 -5.15 13.12
C LEU A 233 12.81 -5.75 14.42
N GLY A 234 12.94 -7.07 14.50
CA GLY A 234 13.56 -7.70 15.67
C GLY A 234 14.32 -8.96 15.34
N ALA A 235 15.46 -9.16 15.99
CA ALA A 235 16.23 -10.39 15.84
C ALA A 235 15.44 -11.63 16.26
N ASN A 236 14.65 -11.55 17.33
CA ASN A 236 13.94 -12.69 17.92
C ASN A 236 12.42 -12.65 17.72
N GLY A 237 11.94 -11.74 16.87
CA GLY A 237 10.52 -11.55 16.58
C GLY A 237 10.25 -10.15 16.07
N GLY A 238 9.41 -10.03 15.05
CA GLY A 238 8.94 -8.74 14.58
C GLY A 238 7.92 -8.12 15.53
N GLY A 239 7.95 -6.81 15.68
CA GLY A 239 6.91 -6.09 16.40
C GLY A 239 5.59 -6.09 15.62
N ASN A 240 4.45 -6.16 16.28
CA ASN A 240 3.17 -6.05 15.58
C ASN A 240 2.92 -4.61 15.10
N GLY A 241 2.22 -4.47 13.98
CA GLY A 241 1.72 -3.17 13.52
C GLY A 241 0.60 -2.63 14.40
N GLY A 242 0.51 -1.31 14.48
CA GLY A 242 -0.54 -0.60 15.20
C GLY A 242 -1.87 -0.62 14.44
N ALA A 243 -2.99 -0.59 15.16
CA ALA A 243 -4.30 -0.47 14.53
C ALA A 243 -4.48 0.91 13.87
N GLY A 244 -5.21 0.93 12.77
CA GLY A 244 -5.68 2.17 12.15
C GLY A 244 -6.78 2.84 12.96
N GLY A 245 -6.82 4.16 12.87
CA GLY A 245 -7.81 5.00 13.52
C GLY A 245 -9.17 4.95 12.80
N TRP A 246 -10.23 5.23 13.52
CA TRP A 246 -11.60 5.24 13.07
C TRP A 246 -11.88 6.56 12.35
N GLY A 247 -12.69 6.48 11.30
CA GLY A 247 -13.23 7.66 10.63
C GLY A 247 -14.26 8.38 11.49
N GLY A 248 -14.56 9.63 11.13
CA GLY A 248 -15.55 10.45 11.83
C GLY A 248 -16.95 9.83 11.83
N LEU A 249 -17.73 10.13 12.89
CA LEU A 249 -19.06 9.58 13.11
C LEU A 249 -20.01 9.84 11.92
N LEU A 250 -19.94 11.03 11.32
CA LEU A 250 -20.77 11.39 10.17
C LEU A 250 -20.10 11.02 8.87
N ALA A 251 -18.88 11.51 8.65
CA ALA A 251 -18.16 11.26 7.42
C ALA A 251 -16.66 11.22 7.65
N GLY A 252 -16.04 10.19 7.08
CA GLY A 252 -14.60 10.07 7.02
C GLY A 252 -14.15 8.65 6.86
N ASN A 253 -13.14 8.46 6.02
CA ASN A 253 -12.51 7.16 5.84
C ASN A 253 -11.70 6.80 7.08
N ALA A 254 -11.65 5.53 7.41
CA ALA A 254 -10.81 5.08 8.49
C ALA A 254 -9.36 4.88 8.05
N GLY A 255 -8.45 4.91 9.02
CA GLY A 255 -7.02 4.72 8.81
C GLY A 255 -6.68 3.25 8.58
N ALA A 256 -5.69 3.00 7.74
CA ALA A 256 -5.13 1.68 7.55
C ALA A 256 -4.36 1.20 8.80
N GLY A 257 -4.32 -0.11 9.02
CA GLY A 257 -3.46 -0.73 10.01
C GLY A 257 -2.00 -0.73 9.58
N GLY A 258 -1.08 -0.62 10.54
CA GLY A 258 0.36 -0.65 10.29
C GLY A 258 0.85 -2.06 9.95
N SER A 259 1.94 -2.17 9.19
CA SER A 259 2.56 -3.47 8.91
C SER A 259 3.22 -4.06 10.16
N GLY A 260 3.22 -5.39 10.27
CA GLY A 260 4.06 -6.10 11.22
C GLY A 260 5.54 -6.05 10.81
N GLY A 261 6.42 -6.00 11.81
CA GLY A 261 7.86 -5.99 11.65
C GLY A 261 8.43 -7.35 11.28
N VAL A 262 9.63 -7.37 10.71
CA VAL A 262 10.31 -8.59 10.29
C VAL A 262 11.10 -9.19 11.46
N ALA A 263 11.06 -10.52 11.57
CA ALA A 263 11.98 -11.28 12.41
C ALA A 263 13.23 -11.71 11.62
N THR A 264 14.43 -11.27 12.02
CA THR A 264 15.64 -11.44 11.19
C THR A 264 16.47 -12.68 11.52
N THR A 265 16.46 -13.15 12.77
CA THR A 265 17.39 -14.20 13.24
C THR A 265 16.66 -15.44 13.76
N ALA A 266 15.63 -15.24 14.58
CA ALA A 266 14.78 -16.25 15.18
C ALA A 266 13.37 -15.67 15.43
N GLY A 267 12.39 -16.54 15.70
CA GLY A 267 11.04 -16.13 16.06
C GLY A 267 10.16 -15.74 14.87
N ASN A 268 8.95 -15.28 15.19
CA ASN A 268 7.90 -15.04 14.21
C ASN A 268 7.91 -13.60 13.72
N GLY A 269 7.50 -13.40 12.46
CA GLY A 269 7.19 -12.07 11.96
C GLY A 269 6.03 -11.45 12.73
N GLY A 270 6.03 -10.13 12.83
CA GLY A 270 4.99 -9.38 13.56
C GLY A 270 3.64 -9.46 12.86
N VAL A 271 2.56 -9.44 13.62
CA VAL A 271 1.20 -9.39 13.06
C VAL A 271 0.93 -8.00 12.49
N GLY A 272 0.26 -7.93 11.33
CA GLY A 272 -0.23 -6.68 10.78
C GLY A 272 -1.37 -6.09 11.60
N GLY A 273 -1.39 -4.77 11.77
CA GLY A 273 -2.44 -4.06 12.51
C GLY A 273 -3.79 -4.12 11.80
N ALA A 274 -4.88 -4.13 12.55
CA ALA A 274 -6.22 -4.02 11.96
C ALA A 274 -6.44 -2.63 11.35
N GLY A 275 -7.16 -2.55 10.23
CA GLY A 275 -7.69 -1.29 9.72
C GLY A 275 -8.79 -0.72 10.64
N GLY A 276 -8.93 0.60 10.65
CA GLY A 276 -9.98 1.27 11.41
C GLY A 276 -11.35 1.14 10.74
N ASN A 277 -12.42 1.39 11.49
CA ASN A 277 -13.79 1.38 10.98
C ASN A 277 -14.26 2.79 10.61
N ALA A 278 -15.01 2.91 9.52
CA ALA A 278 -15.86 4.08 9.26
C ALA A 278 -17.24 3.87 9.91
N TRP A 279 -17.99 4.96 10.11
CA TRP A 279 -19.24 4.92 10.89
C TRP A 279 -20.50 5.09 10.06
N LEU A 280 -20.87 6.30 9.63
CA LEU A 280 -22.05 6.53 8.78
C LEU A 280 -21.69 6.55 7.29
N PHE A 281 -20.77 7.43 6.91
CA PHE A 281 -20.21 7.56 5.56
C PHE A 281 -18.69 7.40 5.58
N GLY A 282 -18.15 6.63 4.63
CA GLY A 282 -16.71 6.53 4.40
C GLY A 282 -16.23 5.08 4.32
N ASP A 283 -15.05 4.88 3.78
CA ASP A 283 -14.48 3.54 3.62
C ASP A 283 -13.76 3.07 4.89
N GLY A 284 -13.81 1.77 5.14
CA GLY A 284 -13.03 1.11 6.18
C GLY A 284 -11.55 1.07 5.80
N GLY A 285 -10.68 1.12 6.82
CA GLY A 285 -9.24 1.08 6.62
C GLY A 285 -8.77 -0.32 6.22
N SER A 286 -7.76 -0.42 5.36
CA SER A 286 -7.15 -1.72 5.07
C SER A 286 -6.41 -2.27 6.29
N GLY A 287 -6.35 -3.59 6.41
CA GLY A 287 -5.49 -4.28 7.35
C GLY A 287 -4.02 -4.21 6.93
N GLY A 288 -3.14 -4.09 7.90
CA GLY A 288 -1.70 -4.08 7.71
C GLY A 288 -1.16 -5.45 7.31
N GLN A 289 -0.08 -5.48 6.55
CA GLN A 289 0.58 -6.74 6.18
C GLN A 289 1.27 -7.38 7.40
N GLY A 290 1.29 -8.70 7.45
CA GLY A 290 2.09 -9.44 8.41
C GLY A 290 3.58 -9.41 8.04
N GLY A 291 4.45 -9.33 9.05
CA GLY A 291 5.88 -9.28 8.89
C GLY A 291 6.49 -10.64 8.52
N ALA A 292 7.62 -10.63 7.83
CA ALA A 292 8.31 -11.86 7.46
C ALA A 292 9.07 -12.49 8.65
N ALA A 293 9.31 -13.80 8.59
CA ALA A 293 10.28 -14.50 9.42
C ALA A 293 11.43 -15.04 8.56
N GLN A 294 12.64 -14.54 8.81
CA GLN A 294 13.84 -14.80 8.00
C GLN A 294 14.84 -15.76 8.66
N ALA A 295 14.48 -16.39 9.78
CA ALA A 295 15.35 -17.27 10.56
C ALA A 295 15.91 -18.46 9.75
N PRO A 296 17.20 -18.84 9.92
CA PRO A 296 17.77 -20.02 9.27
C PRO A 296 17.10 -21.32 9.72
N VAL A 297 17.09 -22.30 8.81
CA VAL A 297 16.35 -23.59 8.74
C VAL A 297 16.18 -24.40 10.05
N ALA A 298 16.97 -24.16 11.10
CA ALA A 298 16.96 -24.98 12.31
C ALA A 298 15.91 -24.60 13.38
N THR A 299 15.27 -23.41 13.30
CA THR A 299 14.23 -22.99 14.27
C THR A 299 12.89 -22.58 13.66
N GLY A 300 12.78 -22.44 12.33
CA GLY A 300 11.52 -22.30 11.59
C GLY A 300 10.54 -21.26 12.14
N GLY A 301 10.85 -19.97 12.01
CA GLY A 301 9.92 -18.89 12.40
C GLY A 301 8.69 -18.82 11.50
N LEU A 302 7.51 -18.55 12.09
CA LEU A 302 6.27 -18.33 11.35
C LEU A 302 6.22 -16.91 10.77
N GLY A 303 5.76 -16.77 9.53
CA GLY A 303 5.38 -15.45 9.03
C GLY A 303 4.24 -14.86 9.87
N GLY A 304 4.24 -13.54 10.06
CA GLY A 304 3.19 -12.84 10.79
C GLY A 304 1.87 -12.87 10.04
N THR A 305 0.73 -12.93 10.74
CA THR A 305 -0.58 -12.86 10.08
C THR A 305 -0.87 -11.45 9.58
N GLY A 306 -1.58 -11.31 8.46
CA GLY A 306 -2.12 -10.03 8.02
C GLY A 306 -3.22 -9.53 8.97
N GLY A 307 -3.35 -8.22 9.11
CA GLY A 307 -4.41 -7.59 9.90
C GLY A 307 -5.75 -7.64 9.18
N SER A 308 -6.85 -7.63 9.92
CA SER A 308 -8.19 -7.50 9.32
C SER A 308 -8.39 -6.10 8.73
N GLY A 309 -9.09 -6.01 7.61
CA GLY A 309 -9.67 -4.75 7.14
C GLY A 309 -10.79 -4.29 8.07
N GLY A 310 -10.98 -2.98 8.16
CA GLY A 310 -12.06 -2.37 8.93
C GLY A 310 -13.34 -2.24 8.12
N ASN A 311 -14.47 -2.08 8.80
CA ASN A 311 -15.77 -1.96 8.15
C ASN A 311 -15.95 -0.57 7.51
N GLY A 312 -16.63 -0.55 6.36
CA GLY A 312 -17.13 0.67 5.73
C GLY A 312 -18.28 1.29 6.51
N GLY A 313 -18.64 2.52 6.14
CA GLY A 313 -19.73 3.27 6.74
C GLY A 313 -21.06 2.56 6.57
N TRP A 314 -21.89 2.59 7.60
CA TRP A 314 -23.16 1.88 7.66
C TRP A 314 -24.10 2.23 6.51
N LEU A 315 -24.12 3.49 6.04
CA LEU A 315 -24.99 3.90 4.95
C LEU A 315 -24.30 3.70 3.60
N THR A 316 -23.13 4.32 3.41
CA THR A 316 -22.25 4.12 2.25
C THR A 316 -20.80 4.03 2.69
N GLY A 317 -20.05 3.13 2.07
CA GLY A 317 -18.64 2.88 2.34
C GLY A 317 -18.25 1.45 2.03
N ASN A 318 -17.10 1.29 1.39
CA ASN A 318 -16.52 -0.03 1.19
C ASN A 318 -15.82 -0.50 2.46
N GLY A 319 -15.89 -1.80 2.74
CA GLY A 319 -15.01 -2.41 3.73
C GLY A 319 -13.55 -2.34 3.26
N GLY A 320 -12.64 -2.20 4.22
CA GLY A 320 -11.21 -2.25 3.96
C GLY A 320 -10.77 -3.66 3.59
N ALA A 321 -9.77 -3.77 2.72
CA ALA A 321 -9.16 -5.06 2.41
C ALA A 321 -8.42 -5.63 3.64
N GLY A 322 -8.40 -6.96 3.77
CA GLY A 322 -7.53 -7.63 4.73
C GLY A 322 -6.06 -7.52 4.32
N GLY A 323 -5.16 -7.54 5.29
CA GLY A 323 -3.72 -7.52 5.07
C GLY A 323 -3.20 -8.88 4.57
N ILE A 324 -2.13 -8.85 3.80
CA ILE A 324 -1.46 -10.08 3.34
C ILE A 324 -0.65 -10.66 4.52
N GLY A 325 -0.58 -11.99 4.63
CA GLY A 325 0.28 -12.66 5.60
C GLY A 325 1.76 -12.58 5.22
N GLY A 326 2.64 -12.63 6.22
CA GLY A 326 4.08 -12.53 6.05
C GLY A 326 4.71 -13.83 5.54
N SER A 327 5.81 -13.72 4.80
CA SER A 327 6.57 -14.88 4.32
C SER A 327 7.43 -15.53 5.42
N SER A 328 7.78 -16.80 5.27
CA SER A 328 8.75 -17.52 6.11
C SER A 328 9.95 -18.02 5.30
N ALA A 329 11.09 -18.21 5.97
CA ALA A 329 12.25 -18.91 5.41
C ALA A 329 11.99 -20.41 5.21
N ALA A 330 12.88 -21.10 4.49
CA ALA A 330 12.78 -22.53 4.19
C ALA A 330 12.64 -23.37 5.48
N GLY A 331 11.53 -24.12 5.58
CA GLY A 331 11.18 -24.93 6.76
C GLY A 331 10.18 -24.28 7.72
N GLY A 332 9.86 -22.99 7.57
CA GLY A 332 8.76 -22.32 8.30
C GLY A 332 7.45 -22.27 7.52
N VAL A 333 6.34 -21.95 8.20
CA VAL A 333 5.03 -21.71 7.59
C VAL A 333 4.79 -20.20 7.45
N GLY A 334 4.31 -19.76 6.28
CA GLY A 334 3.92 -18.37 6.06
C GLY A 334 2.73 -17.96 6.92
N GLY A 335 2.57 -16.67 7.14
CA GLY A 335 1.43 -16.11 7.84
C GLY A 335 0.16 -16.18 6.98
N THR A 336 -0.99 -16.30 7.64
CA THR A 336 -2.30 -16.22 6.96
C THR A 336 -2.63 -14.77 6.62
N GLY A 337 -3.37 -14.55 5.52
CA GLY A 337 -3.98 -13.25 5.25
C GLY A 337 -5.05 -12.87 6.28
N GLY A 338 -5.35 -11.58 6.39
CA GLY A 338 -6.45 -11.05 7.17
C GLY A 338 -7.76 -11.06 6.39
N SER A 339 -8.88 -11.06 7.12
CA SER A 339 -10.22 -10.90 6.53
C SER A 339 -10.44 -9.47 6.04
N GLY A 340 -11.20 -9.29 4.97
CA GLY A 340 -11.73 -7.97 4.59
C GLY A 340 -12.82 -7.49 5.56
N GLY A 341 -13.12 -6.20 5.52
CA GLY A 341 -14.22 -5.58 6.25
C GLY A 341 -15.55 -5.64 5.49
N GLY A 342 -16.65 -5.44 6.22
CA GLY A 342 -17.99 -5.36 5.63
C GLY A 342 -18.24 -4.02 4.91
N THR A 343 -19.07 -4.05 3.86
CA THR A 343 -19.54 -2.86 3.13
C THR A 343 -20.81 -2.27 3.78
N GLY A 344 -21.11 -1.01 3.44
CA GLY A 344 -22.30 -0.29 3.89
C GLY A 344 -23.61 -0.81 3.29
N LEU A 345 -24.75 -0.41 3.86
CA LEU A 345 -26.09 -0.87 3.48
C LEU A 345 -26.41 -0.66 2.00
N ILE A 346 -25.96 0.46 1.41
CA ILE A 346 -26.23 0.78 0.00
C ILE A 346 -25.18 0.15 -0.93
N ASP A 347 -23.94 -0.03 -0.46
CA ASP A 347 -22.82 -0.58 -1.24
C ASP A 347 -22.64 -2.10 -1.06
N ALA A 348 -23.42 -2.71 -0.17
CA ALA A 348 -23.61 -4.14 -0.12
C ALA A 348 -24.15 -4.57 -1.47
N ALA A 349 -23.31 -5.28 -2.25
CA ALA A 349 -23.80 -6.03 -3.38
C ALA A 349 -25.05 -6.79 -2.91
N PRO A 350 -26.17 -6.74 -3.65
CA PRO A 350 -27.30 -7.59 -3.31
C PRO A 350 -26.76 -9.02 -3.17
N PRO A 351 -27.24 -9.82 -2.20
CA PRO A 351 -26.92 -11.24 -2.21
C PRO A 351 -27.14 -11.76 -3.63
N ASP A 352 -26.27 -12.66 -4.09
CA ASP A 352 -26.25 -13.21 -5.46
C ASP A 352 -27.54 -13.97 -5.87
N ASP A 353 -28.69 -13.61 -5.31
CA ASP A 353 -30.04 -13.94 -5.77
C ASP A 353 -30.41 -13.09 -6.99
N GLY A 354 -29.49 -12.99 -7.96
CA GLY A 354 -29.84 -12.53 -9.30
C GLY A 354 -31.00 -13.39 -9.84
N PRO A 355 -32.03 -12.80 -10.48
CA PRO A 355 -33.14 -13.58 -10.98
C PRO A 355 -32.61 -14.59 -12.02
N VAL A 356 -33.09 -15.84 -11.90
CA VAL A 356 -32.72 -17.10 -12.60
C VAL A 356 -32.66 -17.05 -14.15
N TRP A 357 -32.78 -15.87 -14.76
CA TRP A 357 -32.83 -15.67 -16.20
C TRP A 357 -31.46 -15.48 -16.87
N VAL A 358 -30.37 -15.30 -16.12
CA VAL A 358 -29.03 -15.15 -16.72
C VAL A 358 -28.40 -16.48 -17.15
N ASP A 359 -28.95 -17.63 -16.73
CA ASP A 359 -28.48 -18.94 -17.23
C ASP A 359 -29.00 -19.26 -18.64
N VAL A 360 -30.08 -18.66 -19.13
CA VAL A 360 -30.63 -19.00 -20.45
C VAL A 360 -29.81 -18.36 -21.59
N GLY A 361 -29.06 -17.29 -21.30
CA GLY A 361 -28.22 -16.61 -22.28
C GLY A 361 -26.99 -17.41 -22.71
N ASN A 362 -26.38 -18.18 -21.80
CA ASN A 362 -25.12 -18.89 -22.07
C ASN A 362 -25.34 -20.19 -22.87
N TRP A 363 -26.45 -20.90 -22.62
CA TRP A 363 -26.79 -22.12 -23.36
C TRP A 363 -27.21 -21.86 -24.81
N GLY A 364 -27.78 -20.69 -25.12
CA GLY A 364 -28.17 -20.33 -26.48
C GLY A 364 -26.98 -20.25 -27.44
N TRP A 365 -25.87 -19.66 -26.98
CA TRP A 365 -24.63 -19.56 -27.77
C TRP A 365 -23.92 -20.91 -27.93
N ALA A 366 -23.93 -21.74 -26.88
CA ALA A 366 -23.38 -23.10 -26.96
C ALA A 366 -24.17 -23.99 -27.96
N LEU A 367 -25.50 -23.89 -27.96
CA LEU A 367 -26.35 -24.68 -28.85
C LEU A 367 -26.21 -24.25 -30.32
N LEU A 368 -26.11 -22.93 -30.57
CA LEU A 368 -25.80 -22.40 -31.90
C LEU A 368 -24.41 -22.84 -32.38
N PHE A 369 -23.42 -22.91 -31.50
CA PHE A 369 -22.07 -23.37 -31.83
C PHE A 369 -22.04 -24.87 -32.18
N VAL A 370 -22.76 -25.72 -31.44
CA VAL A 370 -22.88 -27.16 -31.73
C VAL A 370 -23.58 -27.41 -33.07
N VAL A 371 -24.65 -26.66 -33.37
CA VAL A 371 -25.34 -26.74 -34.66
C VAL A 371 -24.44 -26.29 -35.80
N ALA A 372 -23.68 -25.20 -35.63
CA ALA A 372 -22.73 -24.73 -36.63
C ALA A 372 -21.59 -25.73 -36.87
N ALA A 373 -21.09 -26.38 -35.82
CA ALA A 373 -20.06 -27.41 -35.90
C ALA A 373 -20.56 -28.68 -36.60
N ALA A 374 -21.80 -29.10 -36.35
CA ALA A 374 -22.43 -30.24 -37.03
C ALA A 374 -22.66 -29.96 -38.52
N VAL A 375 -23.13 -28.77 -38.87
CA VAL A 375 -23.29 -28.32 -40.26
C VAL A 375 -21.94 -28.23 -40.97
N TRP A 376 -20.90 -27.75 -40.30
CA TRP A 376 -19.54 -27.73 -40.83
C TRP A 376 -18.99 -29.13 -41.07
N GLY A 377 -19.14 -30.05 -40.12
CA GLY A 377 -18.72 -31.46 -40.26
C GLY A 377 -19.42 -32.18 -41.42
N TYR A 378 -20.72 -31.94 -41.59
CA TYR A 378 -21.48 -32.47 -42.72
C TYR A 378 -20.99 -31.93 -44.07
N ARG A 379 -20.72 -30.63 -44.17
CA ARG A 379 -20.21 -30.01 -45.41
C ARG A 379 -18.76 -30.40 -45.71
N TYR A 380 -17.92 -30.57 -44.69
CA TYR A 380 -16.55 -31.05 -44.83
C TYR A 380 -16.51 -32.51 -45.32
N ALA A 381 -17.40 -33.37 -44.81
CA ALA A 381 -17.53 -34.76 -45.27
C ALA A 381 -18.11 -34.87 -46.69
N ALA A 382 -19.05 -34.00 -47.07
CA ALA A 382 -19.61 -33.94 -48.42
C ALA A 382 -18.57 -33.48 -49.46
N GLN A 383 -17.69 -32.55 -49.12
CA GLN A 383 -16.62 -32.06 -50.01
C GLN A 383 -15.50 -33.08 -50.26
N ARG A 384 -15.28 -34.05 -49.36
CA ARG A 384 -14.31 -35.14 -49.60
C ARG A 384 -14.80 -36.20 -50.58
N ARG A 385 -16.10 -36.31 -50.86
CA ARG A 385 -16.64 -37.28 -51.84
C ARG A 385 -16.61 -36.77 -53.28
N VAL A 386 -16.40 -35.46 -53.49
CA VAL A 386 -16.34 -34.85 -54.81
C VAL A 386 -15.07 -34.02 -54.89
N VAL A 387 -13.96 -34.65 -55.28
CA VAL A 387 -12.88 -34.16 -56.18
C VAL A 387 -11.74 -35.19 -56.13
N ARG A 388 -11.93 -36.30 -56.87
CA ARG A 388 -10.86 -36.89 -57.66
C ARG A 388 -10.96 -36.23 -59.04
N ARG A 389 -10.15 -35.19 -59.28
CA ARG A 389 -9.51 -34.82 -60.57
C ARG A 389 -9.33 -33.29 -60.73
N ARG A 390 -8.04 -32.94 -60.87
CA ARG A 390 -7.43 -31.84 -61.64
C ARG A 390 -7.37 -30.41 -61.08
N ARG A 391 -6.10 -30.00 -60.83
CA ARG A 391 -5.44 -28.68 -60.99
C ARG A 391 -6.31 -27.51 -61.50
N SER A 392 -6.33 -26.38 -60.78
CA SER A 392 -5.47 -25.20 -61.08
C SER A 392 -5.79 -23.94 -60.23
N ARG A 393 -4.69 -23.23 -59.93
CA ARG A 393 -4.39 -21.83 -59.55
C ARG A 393 -5.47 -20.77 -59.19
N ARG A 394 -5.06 -20.01 -58.16
CA ARG A 394 -5.33 -18.59 -57.80
C ARG A 394 -6.75 -18.28 -57.30
N TRP A 395 -6.81 -17.40 -56.28
CA TRP A 395 -7.97 -16.94 -55.48
C TRP A 395 -8.16 -17.54 -54.09
N ARG A 396 -7.16 -17.52 -53.19
CA ARG A 396 -7.40 -17.64 -51.72
C ARG A 396 -6.27 -16.99 -50.88
N THR A 397 -6.18 -15.66 -50.85
CA THR A 397 -5.30 -14.95 -49.90
C THR A 397 -6.02 -13.91 -49.03
N THR A 398 -7.35 -13.78 -49.12
CA THR A 398 -8.12 -12.81 -48.31
C THR A 398 -9.12 -13.43 -47.34
N LEU A 399 -9.31 -14.76 -47.34
CA LEU A 399 -10.18 -15.46 -46.37
C LEU A 399 -9.40 -16.12 -45.22
N GLY A 400 -8.08 -16.30 -45.35
CA GLY A 400 -7.25 -16.91 -44.30
C GLY A 400 -7.01 -15.98 -43.12
N THR A 401 -6.86 -14.68 -43.35
CA THR A 401 -6.53 -13.69 -42.32
C THR A 401 -7.73 -13.35 -41.42
N ALA A 402 -8.94 -13.32 -41.98
CA ALA A 402 -10.16 -13.09 -41.19
C ALA A 402 -10.50 -14.28 -40.27
N LEU A 403 -10.29 -15.52 -40.72
CA LEU A 403 -10.50 -16.70 -39.88
C LEU A 403 -9.45 -16.85 -38.78
N GLN A 404 -8.22 -16.40 -39.02
CA GLN A 404 -7.12 -16.45 -38.04
C GLN A 404 -7.29 -15.38 -36.94
N ALA A 405 -7.86 -14.22 -37.27
CA ALA A 405 -8.22 -13.19 -36.30
C ALA A 405 -9.38 -13.61 -35.38
N MET A 406 -10.39 -14.33 -35.91
CA MET A 406 -11.50 -14.81 -35.07
C MET A 406 -11.11 -15.95 -34.13
N MET A 407 -10.15 -16.81 -34.52
CA MET A 407 -9.59 -17.82 -33.60
C MET A 407 -8.73 -17.22 -32.48
N ALA A 408 -8.00 -16.13 -32.75
CA ALA A 408 -7.20 -15.44 -31.75
C ALA A 408 -8.06 -14.74 -30.68
N VAL A 409 -9.20 -14.15 -31.08
CA VAL A 409 -10.16 -13.53 -30.16
C VAL A 409 -10.89 -14.59 -29.31
N GLY A 410 -11.22 -15.74 -29.90
CA GLY A 410 -11.82 -16.87 -29.17
C GLY A 410 -10.90 -17.49 -28.11
N MET A 411 -9.60 -17.60 -28.40
CA MET A 411 -8.63 -18.07 -27.41
C MET A 411 -8.32 -17.03 -26.31
N ALA A 412 -8.33 -15.74 -26.63
CA ALA A 412 -8.12 -14.67 -25.65
C ALA A 412 -9.25 -14.60 -24.60
N ILE A 413 -10.50 -14.86 -25.01
CA ILE A 413 -11.65 -14.88 -24.10
C ILE A 413 -11.60 -16.13 -23.19
N MET A 414 -11.18 -17.29 -23.72
CA MET A 414 -11.00 -18.52 -22.94
C MET A 414 -9.85 -18.44 -21.93
N PHE A 415 -8.74 -17.75 -22.26
CA PHE A 415 -7.62 -17.55 -21.33
C PHE A 415 -7.90 -16.46 -20.28
N GLY A 416 -8.69 -15.43 -20.62
CA GLY A 416 -9.12 -14.40 -19.68
C GLY A 416 -10.06 -14.92 -18.59
N ALA A 417 -10.91 -15.90 -18.91
CA ALA A 417 -11.83 -16.51 -17.95
C ALA A 417 -11.14 -17.47 -16.97
N LEU A 418 -9.96 -18.03 -17.31
CA LEU A 418 -9.22 -18.95 -16.45
C LEU A 418 -8.25 -18.25 -15.48
N LEU A 419 -7.93 -16.97 -15.71
CA LEU A 419 -7.01 -16.18 -14.87
C LEU A 419 -7.70 -15.36 -13.76
N VAL A 420 -9.04 -15.39 -13.69
CA VAL A 420 -9.85 -14.69 -12.66
C VAL A 420 -10.30 -15.63 -11.53
N GLN A 421 -9.85 -16.89 -11.53
CA GLN A 421 -10.12 -17.86 -10.45
C GLN A 421 -8.85 -18.50 -9.86
N GLY A 422 -7.71 -17.82 -9.94
CA GLY A 422 -6.46 -18.23 -9.29
C GLY A 422 -6.12 -17.34 -8.11
#